data_AF-A0A2H3EBI4-F1
#
_entry.id   AF-A0A2H3EBI4-F1
#
_cell.length_a   1.000
_cell.length_b   1.000
_cell.length_c   1.000
_cell.angle_alpha   90.00
_cell.angle_beta   90.00
_cell.angle_gamma   90.00
#
_symmetry.space_group_name_H-M   'P 1'
#
loop_
_entity.id
_entity.type
_entity.pdbx_description
1 polymer ?
#
loop_
_entity_poly.entity_id
_entity_poly.type
_entity_poly.pdbx_seq_one_letter_code
_entity_poly.pdbx_strand_id
1 'polypeptide(L)'
;MTQLLKMPYLTWRPAVYPYFPKKQFHASKIDLNMQTPNLTPSAQPKIAFISGPLESDTDYFSTHYLPLLRHAVEENHHFIVGPSRGIDTQARRYLLLEARILPTRITIFLNGTETSRLRPKLKSFEASGGKVVVAGRNHTERDVAMTRASHYDILRYRTEAECRVLYGDAYRKRVSGTEKNELRRQQGIGMVWSG
;
A
#
# COMPACT_ATOMS: atom_id res chain seq x y z
N MET A 1 -22.70 16.23 -50.16
CA MET A 1 -21.51 15.38 -49.97
C MET A 1 -20.78 15.86 -48.73
N THR A 2 -20.98 15.19 -47.59
CA THR A 2 -20.22 15.45 -46.37
C THR A 2 -19.97 14.09 -45.71
N GLN A 3 -18.72 13.61 -45.83
CA GLN A 3 -18.28 12.33 -45.30
C GLN A 3 -18.19 12.37 -43.78
N LEU A 4 -18.90 11.44 -43.13
CA LEU A 4 -18.69 11.08 -41.73
C LEU A 4 -17.33 10.39 -41.58
N LEU A 5 -16.41 11.00 -40.83
CA LEU A 5 -15.19 10.36 -40.35
C LEU A 5 -15.56 9.36 -39.25
N LYS A 6 -15.55 8.07 -39.58
CA LYS A 6 -15.60 6.96 -38.62
C LYS A 6 -14.22 6.80 -37.96
N MET A 7 -14.15 6.98 -36.64
CA MET A 7 -12.97 6.58 -35.87
C MET A 7 -12.94 5.06 -35.70
N PRO A 8 -11.79 4.38 -35.91
CA PRO A 8 -11.69 2.95 -35.72
C PRO A 8 -11.67 2.58 -34.24
N TYR A 9 -12.53 1.62 -33.88
CA TYR A 9 -12.56 0.96 -32.58
C TYR A 9 -11.23 0.26 -32.31
N LEU A 10 -10.56 0.65 -31.23
CA LEU A 10 -9.38 -0.04 -30.70
C LEU A 10 -9.84 -1.38 -30.11
N THR A 11 -9.61 -2.47 -30.82
CA THR A 11 -9.95 -3.81 -30.33
C THR A 11 -8.94 -4.26 -29.28
N TRP A 12 -9.45 -4.59 -28.09
CA TRP A 12 -8.69 -5.23 -27.02
C TRP A 12 -8.23 -6.62 -27.46
N ARG A 13 -6.92 -6.89 -27.45
CA ARG A 13 -6.36 -8.24 -27.57
C ARG A 13 -5.95 -8.75 -26.18
N PRO A 14 -6.40 -9.94 -25.73
CA PRO A 14 -5.89 -10.52 -24.49
C PRO A 14 -4.42 -10.94 -24.67
N ALA A 15 -3.62 -10.69 -23.64
CA ALA A 15 -2.21 -11.10 -23.61
C ALA A 15 -2.11 -12.64 -23.59
N VAL A 16 -1.35 -13.19 -24.53
CA VAL A 16 -1.01 -14.62 -24.59
C VAL A 16 0.20 -14.84 -23.69
N TYR A 17 0.04 -15.62 -22.62
CA TYR A 17 1.18 -16.11 -21.82
C TYR A 17 1.86 -17.27 -22.55
N PRO A 18 3.21 -17.30 -22.65
CA PRO A 18 3.90 -18.42 -23.27
C PRO A 18 3.82 -19.69 -22.41
N TYR A 19 3.46 -20.79 -23.07
CA TYR A 19 3.46 -22.15 -22.53
C TYR A 19 4.90 -22.64 -22.35
N PHE A 20 5.30 -22.99 -21.13
CA PHE A 20 6.59 -23.62 -20.84
C PHE A 20 6.45 -25.16 -20.87
N PRO A 21 7.20 -25.89 -21.71
CA PRO A 21 7.13 -27.34 -21.76
C PRO A 21 7.76 -27.95 -20.50
N LYS A 22 7.09 -28.94 -19.91
CA LYS A 22 7.61 -29.76 -18.81
C LYS A 22 8.78 -30.60 -19.32
N LYS A 23 10.01 -30.29 -18.92
CA LYS A 23 11.14 -31.23 -19.08
C LYS A 23 10.96 -32.40 -18.11
N GLN A 24 10.89 -33.61 -18.65
CA GLN A 24 11.06 -34.85 -17.89
C GLN A 24 12.51 -34.92 -17.39
N PHE A 25 12.71 -34.93 -16.09
CA PHE A 25 14.01 -35.23 -15.50
C PHE A 25 14.12 -36.75 -15.30
N HIS A 26 15.08 -37.38 -15.99
CA HIS A 26 15.53 -38.72 -15.68
C HIS A 26 16.35 -38.70 -14.39
N ALA A 27 15.97 -39.53 -13.42
CA ALA A 27 16.67 -39.70 -12.17
C ALA A 27 18.04 -40.34 -12.41
N SER A 28 19.11 -39.57 -12.26
CA SER A 28 20.46 -40.10 -12.00
C SER A 28 20.77 -39.87 -10.52
N LYS A 29 21.24 -40.95 -9.88
CA LYS A 29 21.62 -40.99 -8.46
C LYS A 29 22.69 -39.93 -8.20
N ILE A 30 22.44 -39.04 -7.24
CA ILE A 30 23.44 -38.08 -6.75
C ILE A 30 23.72 -38.44 -5.29
N ASP A 31 25.00 -38.56 -4.99
CA ASP A 31 25.58 -38.97 -3.72
C ASP A 31 25.08 -38.13 -2.54
N LEU A 32 24.66 -38.82 -1.49
CA LEU A 32 24.25 -38.26 -0.20
C LEU A 32 25.47 -37.72 0.55
N ASN A 33 25.81 -36.46 0.33
CA ASN A 33 26.48 -35.65 1.35
C ASN A 33 26.18 -34.16 1.15
N MET A 34 24.93 -33.78 1.42
CA MET A 34 24.53 -32.37 1.52
C MET A 34 24.24 -32.09 2.99
N GLN A 35 25.15 -31.35 3.62
CA GLN A 35 24.86 -30.62 4.86
C GLN A 35 23.59 -29.80 4.60
N THR A 36 22.52 -30.10 5.33
CA THR A 36 21.28 -29.33 5.28
C THR A 36 21.61 -27.88 5.59
N PRO A 37 21.34 -26.91 4.70
CA PRO A 37 21.45 -25.52 5.06
C PRO A 37 20.49 -25.27 6.23
N ASN A 38 21.01 -24.74 7.33
CA ASN A 38 20.20 -24.23 8.43
C ASN A 38 19.26 -23.17 7.86
N LEU A 39 18.02 -23.56 7.59
CA LEU A 39 16.95 -22.64 7.25
C LEU A 39 16.65 -21.84 8.52
N THR A 40 17.29 -20.68 8.66
CA THR A 40 16.81 -19.64 9.57
C THR A 40 15.33 -19.42 9.30
N PRO A 41 14.46 -19.36 10.32
CA PRO A 41 13.05 -19.01 10.10
C PRO A 41 13.01 -17.74 9.28
N SER A 42 12.39 -17.77 8.09
CA SER A 42 12.24 -16.56 7.30
C SER A 42 11.45 -15.57 8.15
N ALA A 43 12.12 -14.53 8.66
CA ALA A 43 11.48 -13.51 9.48
C ALA A 43 10.26 -12.99 8.70
N GLN A 44 9.09 -13.05 9.33
CA GLN A 44 7.85 -12.62 8.69
C GLN A 44 8.02 -11.17 8.19
N PRO A 45 7.59 -10.85 6.95
CA PRO A 45 7.74 -9.51 6.41
C PRO A 45 7.12 -8.44 7.31
N LYS A 46 7.84 -7.34 7.55
CA LYS A 46 7.28 -6.20 8.28
C LYS A 46 6.14 -5.58 7.48
N ILE A 47 5.04 -5.31 8.15
CA ILE A 47 3.92 -4.50 7.66
C ILE A 47 4.09 -3.02 8.04
N ALA A 48 4.09 -2.14 7.05
CA ALA A 48 4.16 -0.69 7.17
C ALA A 48 2.77 -0.05 6.98
N PHE A 49 2.32 0.82 7.88
CA PHE A 49 1.14 1.64 7.67
C PHE A 49 1.52 3.00 7.07
N ILE A 50 0.98 3.30 5.88
CA ILE A 50 1.24 4.56 5.18
C ILE A 50 0.17 5.58 5.60
N SER A 51 0.59 6.72 6.12
CA SER A 51 -0.31 7.78 6.57
C SER A 51 0.23 9.17 6.28
N GLY A 52 -0.63 10.08 5.81
CA GLY A 52 -0.20 11.44 5.48
C GLY A 52 -1.33 12.42 5.17
N PRO A 53 -1.00 13.66 4.77
CA PRO A 53 -1.98 14.70 4.46
C PRO A 53 -2.84 14.38 3.23
N LEU A 54 -4.07 14.90 3.25
CA LEU A 54 -4.97 14.86 2.10
C LEU A 54 -4.49 15.80 0.99
N GLU A 55 -3.96 16.97 1.38
CA GLU A 55 -3.37 17.95 0.48
C GLU A 55 -1.86 17.70 0.30
N SER A 56 -1.54 16.89 -0.72
CA SER A 56 -0.18 16.61 -1.17
C SER A 56 -0.11 16.72 -2.69
N ASP A 57 0.94 17.38 -3.19
CA ASP A 57 1.32 17.36 -4.59
C ASP A 57 2.36 16.25 -4.84
N THR A 58 2.80 16.13 -6.08
CA THR A 58 3.79 15.15 -6.51
C THR A 58 5.16 15.40 -5.88
N ASP A 59 5.58 16.66 -5.72
CA ASP A 59 6.89 17.00 -5.17
C ASP A 59 6.98 16.65 -3.69
N TYR A 60 5.92 16.93 -2.93
CA TYR A 60 5.79 16.55 -1.52
C TYR A 60 5.86 15.04 -1.35
N PHE A 61 5.12 14.28 -2.18
CA PHE A 61 5.14 12.82 -2.14
C PHE A 61 6.53 12.27 -2.50
N SER A 62 7.12 12.77 -3.59
CA SER A 62 8.43 12.34 -4.09
C SER A 62 9.55 12.63 -3.09
N THR A 63 9.47 13.76 -2.39
CA THR A 63 10.49 14.16 -1.41
C THR A 63 10.38 13.35 -0.11
N HIS A 64 9.16 13.15 0.40
CA HIS A 64 8.99 12.67 1.77
C HIS A 64 8.57 11.20 1.88
N TYR A 65 7.91 10.65 0.87
CA TYR A 65 7.36 9.29 0.95
C TYR A 65 8.09 8.32 0.03
N LEU A 66 8.43 8.75 -1.18
CA LEU A 66 8.99 7.86 -2.19
C LEU A 66 10.29 7.16 -1.76
N PRO A 67 11.26 7.82 -1.08
CA PRO A 67 12.46 7.13 -0.60
C PRO A 67 12.15 6.04 0.44
N LEU A 68 11.23 6.33 1.37
CA LEU A 68 10.83 5.38 2.41
C LEU A 68 10.04 4.20 1.84
N LEU A 69 9.18 4.46 0.84
CA LEU A 69 8.44 3.42 0.13
C LEU A 69 9.38 2.53 -0.69
N ARG A 70 10.38 3.09 -1.38
CA ARG A 70 11.41 2.32 -2.11
C ARG A 70 12.14 1.37 -1.19
N HIS A 71 12.68 1.89 -0.10
CA HIS A 71 13.38 1.09 0.91
C HIS A 71 12.48 -0.04 1.46
N ALA A 72 11.23 0.27 1.83
CA ALA A 72 10.30 -0.76 2.31
C ALA A 72 9.96 -1.81 1.24
N VAL A 73 9.87 -1.42 -0.03
CA VAL A 73 9.64 -2.36 -1.14
C VAL A 73 10.83 -3.31 -1.30
N GLU A 74 12.05 -2.78 -1.26
CA GLU A 74 13.33 -3.50 -1.35
C GLU A 74 13.48 -4.52 -0.21
N GLU A 75 13.13 -4.13 1.02
CA GLU A 75 13.10 -5.01 2.20
C GLU A 75 11.92 -6.01 2.21
N ASN A 76 11.20 -6.14 1.09
CA ASN A 76 10.06 -7.03 0.92
C ASN A 76 8.93 -6.80 1.95
N HIS A 77 8.76 -5.58 2.47
CA HIS A 77 7.70 -5.26 3.42
C HIS A 77 6.30 -5.36 2.79
N HIS A 78 5.31 -5.50 3.65
CA HIS A 78 3.89 -5.42 3.34
C HIS A 78 3.35 -4.04 3.71
N PHE A 79 2.20 -3.65 3.17
CA PHE A 79 1.66 -2.30 3.28
C PHE A 79 0.20 -2.29 3.72
N ILE A 80 -0.11 -1.39 4.65
CA ILE A 80 -1.46 -1.00 5.00
C ILE A 80 -1.68 0.43 4.51
N VAL A 81 -2.79 0.64 3.82
CA VAL A 81 -3.20 1.96 3.32
C VAL A 81 -4.67 2.23 3.63
N GLY A 82 -4.99 3.51 3.87
CA GLY A 82 -6.36 3.96 3.88
C GLY A 82 -6.94 4.16 2.47
N PRO A 83 -8.23 4.52 2.36
CA PRO A 83 -8.89 4.81 1.11
C PRO A 83 -8.87 6.31 0.76
N SER A 84 -8.12 7.12 1.52
CA SER A 84 -8.23 8.57 1.50
C SER A 84 -7.60 9.17 0.26
N ARG A 85 -7.85 10.47 0.04
CA ARG A 85 -7.17 11.27 -0.97
C ARG A 85 -5.72 11.55 -0.54
N GLY A 86 -4.94 12.22 -1.38
CA GLY A 86 -3.58 12.60 -1.04
C GLY A 86 -2.65 11.39 -0.95
N ILE A 87 -1.87 11.30 0.13
CA ILE A 87 -0.80 10.31 0.29
C ILE A 87 -1.29 8.86 0.11
N ASP A 88 -2.44 8.49 0.67
CA ASP A 88 -3.01 7.14 0.50
C ASP A 88 -3.18 6.77 -0.98
N THR A 89 -3.68 7.71 -1.79
CA THR A 89 -3.90 7.51 -3.22
C THR A 89 -2.58 7.50 -4.00
N GLN A 90 -1.67 8.41 -3.70
CA GLN A 90 -0.36 8.49 -4.35
C GLN A 90 0.48 7.24 -4.06
N ALA A 91 0.51 6.80 -2.80
CA ALA A 91 1.22 5.59 -2.39
C ALA A 91 0.64 4.33 -3.05
N ARG A 92 -0.69 4.16 -3.07
CA ARG A 92 -1.31 3.01 -3.74
C ARG A 92 -0.99 2.98 -5.22
N ARG A 93 -0.99 4.14 -5.89
CA ARG A 93 -0.60 4.26 -7.30
C ARG A 93 0.85 3.83 -7.50
N TYR A 94 1.78 4.38 -6.72
CA TYR A 94 3.19 4.03 -6.78
C TYR A 94 3.41 2.52 -6.58
N LEU A 95 2.87 1.95 -5.51
CA LEU A 95 3.05 0.54 -5.16
C LEU A 95 2.57 -0.40 -6.28
N LEU A 96 1.39 -0.13 -6.85
CA LEU A 96 0.78 -1.01 -7.85
C LEU A 96 1.33 -0.79 -9.27
N LEU A 97 1.55 0.46 -9.68
CA LEU A 97 1.84 0.77 -11.09
C LEU A 97 3.33 0.95 -11.37
N GLU A 98 4.06 1.55 -10.43
CA GLU A 98 5.47 1.91 -10.60
C GLU A 98 6.39 0.85 -9.98
N ALA A 99 6.23 0.57 -8.69
CA ALA A 99 6.97 -0.49 -8.01
C ALA A 99 6.49 -1.90 -8.38
N ARG A 100 5.27 -2.02 -8.93
CA ARG A 100 4.67 -3.27 -9.41
C ARG A 100 4.70 -4.40 -8.38
N ILE A 101 4.49 -4.07 -7.10
CA ILE A 101 4.41 -5.11 -6.06
C ILE A 101 3.11 -5.89 -6.21
N LEU A 102 3.13 -7.16 -5.76
CA LEU A 102 1.95 -8.01 -5.79
C LEU A 102 0.85 -7.43 -4.88
N PRO A 103 -0.43 -7.40 -5.32
CA PRO A 103 -1.54 -6.94 -4.49
C PRO A 103 -1.65 -7.67 -3.14
N THR A 104 -1.19 -8.93 -3.06
CA THR A 104 -1.12 -9.73 -1.82
C THR A 104 -0.27 -9.09 -0.72
N ARG A 105 0.64 -8.17 -1.06
CA ARG A 105 1.44 -7.37 -0.11
C ARG A 105 0.70 -6.13 0.40
N ILE A 106 -0.51 -5.85 -0.07
CA ILE A 106 -1.26 -4.63 0.25
C ILE A 106 -2.59 -4.97 0.92
N THR A 107 -2.86 -4.32 2.06
CA THR A 107 -4.16 -4.33 2.73
C THR A 107 -4.76 -2.93 2.74
N ILE A 108 -5.97 -2.78 2.23
CA ILE A 108 -6.74 -1.53 2.26
C ILE A 108 -7.75 -1.60 3.40
N PHE A 109 -7.70 -0.65 4.31
CA PHE A 109 -8.72 -0.53 5.37
C PHE A 109 -9.81 0.45 4.96
N LEU A 110 -11.06 0.07 5.16
CA LEU A 110 -12.24 0.92 5.06
C LEU A 110 -12.90 1.04 6.44
N ASN A 111 -13.57 2.15 6.71
CA ASN A 111 -14.53 2.19 7.81
C ASN A 111 -15.93 1.75 7.34
N GLY A 112 -16.85 1.55 8.28
CA GLY A 112 -18.23 1.15 7.99
C GLY A 112 -18.96 2.08 7.02
N THR A 113 -18.79 3.39 7.15
CA THR A 113 -19.48 4.39 6.29
C THR A 113 -18.90 4.46 4.88
N GLU A 114 -17.63 4.08 4.71
CA GLU A 114 -16.94 4.03 3.41
C GLU A 114 -17.25 2.75 2.63
N THR A 115 -17.64 1.67 3.32
CA THR A 115 -17.69 0.31 2.77
C THR A 115 -18.63 0.19 1.57
N SER A 116 -19.88 0.66 1.70
CA SER A 116 -20.89 0.53 0.64
C SER A 116 -20.47 1.22 -0.66
N ARG A 117 -19.79 2.37 -0.54
CA ARG A 117 -19.37 3.20 -1.68
C ARG A 117 -18.05 2.75 -2.30
N LEU A 118 -17.10 2.29 -1.47
CA LEU A 118 -15.72 2.05 -1.91
C LEU A 118 -15.41 0.59 -2.19
N ARG A 119 -15.98 -0.35 -1.43
CA ARG A 119 -15.69 -1.77 -1.62
C ARG A 119 -16.02 -2.28 -3.03
N PRO A 120 -17.13 -1.88 -3.68
CA PRO A 120 -17.38 -2.27 -5.06
C PRO A 120 -16.27 -1.86 -6.04
N LYS A 121 -15.59 -0.72 -5.78
CA LYS A 121 -14.47 -0.22 -6.60
C LYS A 121 -13.16 -0.97 -6.36
N LEU A 122 -13.08 -1.75 -5.28
CA LEU A 122 -11.91 -2.54 -4.90
C LEU A 122 -12.05 -4.01 -5.29
N LYS A 123 -13.14 -4.43 -5.94
CA LYS A 123 -13.36 -5.83 -6.34
C LYS A 123 -12.24 -6.40 -7.21
N SER A 124 -11.74 -5.63 -8.18
CA SER A 124 -10.62 -6.08 -9.03
C SER A 124 -9.31 -6.22 -8.25
N PHE A 125 -9.09 -5.34 -7.27
CA PHE A 125 -7.96 -5.43 -6.35
C PHE A 125 -8.06 -6.68 -5.45
N GLU A 126 -9.23 -6.94 -4.86
CA GLU A 126 -9.50 -8.17 -4.09
C GLU A 126 -9.31 -9.43 -4.96
N ALA A 127 -9.83 -9.43 -6.19
CA ALA A 127 -9.68 -10.55 -7.13
C ALA A 127 -8.22 -10.80 -7.54
N SER A 128 -7.37 -9.78 -7.45
CA SER A 128 -5.93 -9.89 -7.73
C SER A 128 -5.11 -10.31 -6.50
N GLY A 129 -5.78 -10.69 -5.40
CA GLY A 129 -5.16 -11.14 -4.14
C GLY A 129 -4.95 -10.04 -3.10
N GLY A 130 -5.36 -8.81 -3.38
CA GLY A 130 -5.34 -7.71 -2.42
C GLY A 130 -6.32 -7.94 -1.28
N LYS A 131 -5.99 -7.47 -0.07
CA LYS A 131 -6.88 -7.60 1.08
C LYS A 131 -7.64 -6.32 1.35
N VAL A 132 -8.95 -6.40 1.54
CA VAL A 132 -9.76 -5.27 2.02
C VAL A 132 -10.33 -5.63 3.39
N VAL A 133 -10.08 -4.78 4.38
CA VAL A 133 -10.55 -4.95 5.76
C VAL A 133 -11.50 -3.82 6.10
N VAL A 134 -12.65 -4.15 6.68
CA VAL A 134 -13.56 -3.14 7.24
C VAL A 134 -13.30 -3.09 8.75
N ALA A 135 -12.87 -1.93 9.25
CA ALA A 135 -12.59 -1.75 10.67
C ALA A 135 -13.05 -0.36 11.14
N GLY A 136 -13.72 -0.35 12.28
CA GLY A 136 -14.26 0.86 12.88
C GLY A 136 -15.45 1.46 12.13
N ARG A 137 -16.17 2.34 12.81
CA ARG A 137 -17.33 3.07 12.30
C ARG A 137 -16.95 4.33 11.54
N ASN A 138 -15.81 4.93 11.88
CA ASN A 138 -15.31 6.18 11.29
C ASN A 138 -13.80 6.09 11.00
N HIS A 139 -13.26 7.15 10.37
CA HIS A 139 -11.84 7.21 10.00
C HIS A 139 -10.90 7.11 11.21
N THR A 140 -11.27 7.66 12.37
CA THR A 140 -10.42 7.59 13.58
C THR A 140 -10.32 6.16 14.09
N GLU A 141 -11.44 5.44 14.21
CA GLU A 141 -11.45 4.03 14.62
C GLU A 141 -10.71 3.13 13.60
N ARG A 142 -10.86 3.41 12.31
CA ARG A 142 -10.10 2.73 11.24
C ARG A 142 -8.60 2.96 11.37
N ASP A 143 -8.16 4.19 11.60
CA ASP A 143 -6.74 4.52 11.74
C ASP A 143 -6.12 3.86 12.98
N VAL A 144 -6.88 3.74 14.08
CA VAL A 144 -6.46 2.92 15.25
C VAL A 144 -6.25 1.47 14.85
N ALA A 145 -7.17 0.89 14.07
CA ALA A 145 -7.07 -0.49 13.60
C ALA A 145 -5.86 -0.69 12.67
N MET A 146 -5.59 0.25 11.76
CA MET A 146 -4.41 0.24 10.90
C MET A 146 -3.11 0.30 11.70
N THR A 147 -3.05 1.17 12.72
CA THR A 147 -1.89 1.28 13.63
C THR A 147 -1.63 -0.04 14.33
N ARG A 148 -2.67 -0.67 14.89
CA ARG A 148 -2.58 -1.98 15.57
C ARG A 148 -2.15 -3.12 14.65
N ALA A 149 -2.53 -3.05 13.37
CA ALA A 149 -2.28 -4.12 12.38
C ALA A 149 -0.94 -3.96 11.64
N SER A 150 -0.07 -3.04 12.05
CA SER A 150 1.22 -2.76 11.41
C SER A 150 2.33 -2.63 12.45
N HIS A 151 3.58 -2.83 12.03
CA HIS A 151 4.74 -2.75 12.92
C HIS A 151 5.27 -1.33 13.06
N TYR A 152 5.20 -0.55 11.97
CA TYR A 152 5.69 0.81 11.93
C TYR A 152 4.89 1.62 10.90
N ASP A 153 5.10 2.94 10.91
CA ASP A 153 4.42 3.85 10.00
C ASP A 153 5.41 4.48 8.99
N ILE A 154 5.01 4.57 7.74
CA ILE A 154 5.62 5.49 6.77
C ILE A 154 4.74 6.74 6.78
N LEU A 155 5.14 7.72 7.56
CA LEU A 155 4.33 8.91 7.80
C LEU A 155 5.13 10.21 7.76
N ARG A 156 4.42 11.27 7.37
CA ARG A 156 4.80 12.66 7.57
C ARG A 156 3.55 13.52 7.58
N TYR A 157 3.43 14.42 8.54
CA TYR A 157 2.43 15.49 8.52
C TYR A 157 3.11 16.84 8.28
N ARG A 158 2.36 17.79 7.73
CA ARG A 158 2.85 19.16 7.49
C ARG A 158 3.11 19.85 8.82
N THR A 159 4.22 20.58 8.88
CA THR A 159 4.54 21.52 9.95
C THR A 159 3.49 22.64 10.01
N GLU A 160 3.44 23.37 11.12
CA GLU A 160 2.57 24.53 11.26
C GLU A 160 2.86 25.59 10.21
N ALA A 161 4.13 25.85 9.88
CA ALA A 161 4.51 26.79 8.83
C ALA A 161 3.97 26.36 7.46
N GLU A 162 4.15 25.09 7.08
CA GLU A 162 3.60 24.54 5.84
C GLU A 162 2.06 24.63 5.81
N CYS A 163 1.40 24.40 6.95
CA CYS A 163 -0.05 24.50 7.03
C CYS A 163 -0.54 25.95 6.90
N ARG A 164 0.16 26.93 7.47
CA ARG A 164 -0.17 28.35 7.33
C ARG A 164 -0.02 28.83 5.89
N VAL A 165 1.03 28.39 5.19
CA VAL A 165 1.19 28.67 3.75
C VAL A 165 0.05 28.05 2.94
N LEU A 166 -0.34 26.82 3.26
CA LEU A 166 -1.35 26.09 2.51
C LEU A 166 -2.78 26.62 2.72
N TYR A 167 -3.14 26.91 3.97
CA TYR A 167 -4.52 27.27 4.34
C TYR A 167 -4.72 28.77 4.55
N GLY A 168 -3.65 29.57 4.65
CA GLY A 168 -3.72 31.01 4.91
C GLY A 168 -4.54 31.32 6.16
N ASP A 169 -5.45 32.28 6.04
CA ASP A 169 -6.35 32.71 7.13
C ASP A 169 -7.31 31.61 7.61
N ALA A 170 -7.54 30.57 6.81
CA ALA A 170 -8.35 29.42 7.20
C ALA A 170 -7.59 28.44 8.10
N TYR A 171 -6.29 28.65 8.33
CA TYR A 171 -5.49 27.79 9.20
C TYR A 171 -6.05 27.76 10.63
N ARG A 172 -6.20 26.55 11.17
CA ARG A 172 -6.52 26.32 12.58
C ARG A 172 -5.57 25.30 13.15
N LYS A 173 -4.99 25.62 14.31
CA LYS A 173 -4.15 24.68 15.05
C LYS A 173 -4.95 23.45 15.41
N ARG A 174 -4.46 22.27 15.01
CA ARG A 174 -5.07 20.97 15.28
C ARG A 174 -4.02 19.87 15.28
N VAL A 175 -4.30 18.79 15.99
CA VAL A 175 -3.55 17.53 15.86
C VAL A 175 -4.08 16.79 14.63
N SER A 176 -3.20 16.52 13.68
CA SER A 176 -3.58 15.85 12.43
C SER A 176 -3.90 14.36 12.66
N GLY A 177 -4.61 13.72 11.72
CA GLY A 177 -4.87 12.27 11.82
C GLY A 177 -3.57 11.45 11.80
N THR A 178 -2.62 11.85 10.96
CA THR A 178 -1.29 11.27 10.86
C THR A 178 -0.48 11.43 12.15
N GLU A 179 -0.51 12.62 12.76
CA GLU A 179 0.13 12.88 14.05
C GLU A 179 -0.47 12.02 15.18
N LYS A 180 -1.80 11.81 15.17
CA LYS A 180 -2.42 10.87 16.11
C LYS A 180 -1.91 9.43 15.95
N ASN A 181 -1.50 9.01 14.74
CA ASN A 181 -0.94 7.67 14.54
C ASN A 181 0.44 7.55 15.19
N GLU A 182 1.30 8.54 15.02
CA GLU A 182 2.60 8.61 15.69
C GLU A 182 2.44 8.60 17.22
N LEU A 183 1.52 9.40 17.77
CA LEU A 183 1.24 9.42 19.21
C LEU A 183 0.80 8.04 19.73
N ARG A 184 0.03 7.28 18.94
CA ARG A 184 -0.35 5.90 19.31
C ARG A 184 0.85 4.97 19.37
N ARG A 185 1.80 5.10 18.43
CA ARG A 185 3.05 4.33 18.45
C ARG A 185 3.88 4.60 19.70
N GLN A 186 4.00 5.87 20.07
CA GLN A 186 4.70 6.28 21.30
C GLN A 186 4.05 5.70 22.56
N GLN A 187 2.74 5.42 22.51
CA GLN A 187 1.99 4.73 23.57
C GLN A 187 2.11 3.20 23.50
N GLY A 188 2.95 2.64 22.62
CA GLY A 188 3.14 1.20 22.45
C GLY A 188 2.04 0.51 21.65
N ILE A 189 1.17 1.25 20.95
CA ILE A 189 0.13 0.65 20.10
C ILE A 189 0.74 0.24 18.76
N GLY A 190 0.66 -1.05 18.46
CA GLY A 190 1.20 -1.59 17.22
C GLY A 190 1.56 -3.07 17.35
N MET A 191 1.96 -3.66 16.24
CA MET A 191 2.58 -4.98 16.28
C MET A 191 4.04 -4.84 16.72
N VAL A 192 4.48 -5.71 17.61
CA VAL A 192 5.88 -5.86 17.95
C VAL A 192 6.49 -6.81 16.92
N TRP A 193 7.63 -6.42 16.35
CA TRP A 193 8.38 -7.31 15.48
C TRP A 193 9.22 -8.25 16.35
N SER A 194 8.88 -9.54 16.33
CA SER A 194 9.60 -10.61 17.04
C SER A 194 10.51 -11.38 16.08
N GLY A 195 11.26 -10.65 15.26
CA GLY A 195 12.22 -11.19 14.28
C GLY A 195 13.61 -11.31 14.87
#